data_AF-A0A3D0L9Y0-F1
#
_entry.id   AF-A0A3D0L9Y0-F1
#
_cell.length_a   1.000
_cell.length_b   1.000
_cell.length_c   1.000
_cell.angle_alpha   90.00
_cell.angle_beta   90.00
_cell.angle_gamma   90.00
#
_symmetry.space_group_name_H-M   'P 1'
#
loop_
_entity.id
_entity.type
_entity.pdbx_description
1 polymer ?
#
loop_
_entity_poly.entity_id
_entity_poly.type
_entity_poly.pdbx_seq_one_letter_code
_entity_poly.pdbx_strand_id
1 'polypeptide(L)'
;MKKIFMILLSTIIAVAALSAQETSKTVAVKTFDVVGDCVTKDDAEAITELYISSLVSTGKVTIFSRKDFDTMLAEMQFQSGDWSSKEKTVQLQKATGATVLGRGQIFKLGSSFYISATMIDANTAEILSASKKSFKSIDEVVELLDAMAKEISTSISKVVMKYKIGDTGPGGGLVFYVSEEGFEVFDGKGGVQRCNYLEVTKEQLACVRWSPTDSNSVQGATGLGYGKANTYKIVSCFSNANMGNCAAYVCYKYSNANTSAGEWFLPSKDELNLMYKNVGSKIRAGASGDYHWSSSPDSSDDAWVQRFSDGNLSGTYEYYTHCVRAVRAFSN
;
A
#
# COMPACT_ATOMS: atom_id res chain seq x y z
N MET A 1 14.91 57.66 -14.98
CA MET A 1 15.03 56.30 -14.40
C MET A 1 13.74 55.55 -14.74
N LYS A 2 13.59 55.06 -16.00
CA LYS A 2 13.63 53.63 -16.38
C LYS A 2 12.83 52.74 -15.39
N LYS A 3 11.56 52.40 -15.70
CA LYS A 3 11.09 51.13 -16.34
C LYS A 3 11.14 49.96 -15.32
N ILE A 4 10.18 49.05 -15.07
CA ILE A 4 9.03 48.43 -15.75
C ILE A 4 8.41 47.50 -14.66
N PHE A 5 7.10 47.52 -14.39
CA PHE A 5 6.09 46.48 -14.72
C PHE A 5 6.04 45.23 -13.82
N MET A 6 4.80 44.83 -13.48
CA MET A 6 4.30 43.56 -12.92
C MET A 6 5.29 42.41 -12.66
N ILE A 7 5.25 41.84 -11.45
CA ILE A 7 5.25 40.38 -11.28
C ILE A 7 4.08 40.01 -10.35
N LEU A 8 2.96 39.72 -11.00
CA LEU A 8 1.92 38.82 -10.52
C LEU A 8 2.50 37.38 -10.57
N LEU A 9 2.11 36.54 -9.63
CA LEU A 9 2.05 35.07 -9.77
C LEU A 9 3.39 34.31 -9.94
N SER A 10 3.90 33.68 -8.87
CA SER A 10 4.52 32.33 -8.93
C SER A 10 5.19 31.94 -7.61
N THR A 11 4.39 31.47 -6.66
CA THR A 11 4.77 30.26 -5.88
C THR A 11 3.57 29.35 -5.82
N ILE A 12 3.10 29.00 -7.03
CA ILE A 12 2.32 27.79 -7.26
C ILE A 12 3.21 26.63 -6.82
N ILE A 13 2.82 26.00 -5.72
CA ILE A 13 2.70 24.55 -5.60
C ILE A 13 3.91 23.81 -6.20
N ALA A 14 5.00 23.76 -5.42
CA ALA A 14 5.82 22.56 -5.40
C ALA A 14 5.22 21.61 -4.34
N VAL A 15 3.93 21.28 -4.47
CA VAL A 15 3.51 19.92 -4.11
C VAL A 15 4.24 19.10 -5.15
N ALA A 16 5.41 18.61 -4.75
CA ALA A 16 6.03 17.53 -5.46
C ALA A 16 4.92 16.49 -5.61
N ALA A 17 4.42 16.33 -6.83
CA ALA A 17 3.84 15.09 -7.24
C ALA A 17 4.99 14.07 -7.15
N LEU A 18 5.31 13.64 -5.93
CA LEU A 18 5.63 12.25 -5.71
C LEU A 18 4.34 11.54 -6.08
N SER A 19 4.21 11.30 -7.39
CA SER A 19 3.35 10.25 -7.90
C SER A 19 3.57 9.07 -6.96
N ALA A 20 2.48 8.63 -6.32
CA ALA A 20 2.46 7.40 -5.59
C ALA A 20 3.14 6.38 -6.48
N GLN A 21 4.34 5.94 -6.08
CA GLN A 21 5.04 4.90 -6.81
C GLN A 21 4.17 3.66 -6.61
N GLU A 22 3.27 3.42 -7.56
CA GLU A 22 2.58 2.16 -7.67
C GLU A 22 3.67 1.10 -7.57
N THR A 23 3.47 0.13 -6.68
CA THR A 23 4.36 -1.04 -6.56
C THR A 23 4.14 -1.90 -7.79
N SER A 24 4.54 -1.38 -8.94
CA SER A 24 4.46 -1.99 -10.24
C SER A 24 5.37 -3.21 -10.22
N LYS A 25 4.79 -4.38 -10.51
CA LYS A 25 5.57 -5.62 -10.57
C LYS A 25 6.44 -5.59 -11.82
N THR A 26 7.73 -5.88 -11.63
CA THR A 26 8.65 -6.13 -12.75
C THR A 26 8.37 -7.52 -13.33
N VAL A 27 8.04 -7.57 -14.62
CA VAL A 27 7.73 -8.79 -15.38
C VAL A 27 8.85 -9.06 -16.40
N ALA A 28 9.37 -10.27 -16.44
CA ALA A 28 10.27 -10.72 -17.51
C ALA A 28 9.54 -11.73 -18.39
N VAL A 29 9.44 -11.49 -19.70
CA VAL A 29 8.68 -12.35 -20.63
C VAL A 29 9.64 -13.03 -21.59
N LYS A 30 9.63 -14.37 -21.61
CA LYS A 30 10.38 -15.17 -22.59
C LYS A 30 9.73 -15.03 -23.96
N THR A 31 10.52 -15.06 -25.03
CA THR A 31 10.00 -15.24 -26.39
C THR A 31 9.04 -16.44 -26.45
N PHE A 32 7.86 -16.21 -27.03
CA PHE A 32 6.79 -17.20 -27.08
C PHE A 32 7.23 -18.44 -27.84
N ASP A 33 6.95 -19.62 -27.28
CA ASP A 33 7.27 -20.89 -27.91
C ASP A 33 6.30 -21.19 -29.05
N VAL A 34 6.83 -21.57 -30.21
CA VAL A 34 6.03 -22.05 -31.35
C VAL A 34 5.90 -23.56 -31.28
N VAL A 35 4.67 -24.07 -31.33
CA VAL A 35 4.39 -25.50 -31.36
C VAL A 35 3.97 -25.91 -32.78
N GLY A 36 4.68 -26.89 -33.33
CA GLY A 36 4.37 -27.49 -34.63
C GLY A 36 4.56 -26.55 -35.82
N ASP A 37 5.54 -25.64 -35.74
CA ASP A 37 5.92 -24.70 -36.81
C ASP A 37 4.72 -23.92 -37.39
N CYS A 38 3.75 -23.58 -36.54
CA CYS A 38 2.51 -22.92 -36.97
C CYS A 38 2.69 -21.45 -37.35
N VAL A 39 3.79 -20.83 -36.94
CA VAL A 39 4.27 -19.50 -37.33
C VAL A 39 5.81 -19.53 -37.42
N THR A 40 6.43 -18.51 -38.01
CA THR A 40 7.90 -18.44 -38.04
C THR A 40 8.47 -18.00 -36.68
N LYS A 41 9.79 -18.15 -36.49
CA LYS A 41 10.47 -17.63 -35.30
C LYS A 41 10.41 -16.10 -35.25
N ASP A 42 10.57 -15.44 -36.39
CA ASP A 42 10.49 -13.98 -36.50
C ASP A 42 9.09 -13.47 -36.14
N ASP A 43 8.04 -14.19 -36.54
CA ASP A 43 6.66 -13.88 -36.12
C ASP A 43 6.50 -13.99 -34.60
N ALA A 44 7.05 -15.05 -33.98
CA ALA A 44 6.97 -15.24 -32.54
C ALA A 44 7.70 -14.13 -31.76
N GLU A 45 8.87 -13.68 -32.26
CA GLU A 45 9.57 -12.53 -31.71
C GLU A 45 8.73 -11.26 -31.83
N ALA A 46 8.19 -10.95 -33.02
CA ALA A 46 7.36 -9.78 -33.27
C ALA A 46 6.10 -9.77 -32.39
N ILE A 47 5.40 -10.91 -32.28
CA ILE A 47 4.23 -11.08 -31.42
C ILE A 47 4.60 -10.86 -29.95
N THR A 48 5.75 -11.37 -29.50
CA THR A 48 6.20 -11.17 -28.12
C THR A 48 6.49 -9.70 -27.84
N GLU A 49 7.15 -8.98 -28.75
CA GLU A 49 7.43 -7.55 -28.61
C GLU A 49 6.14 -6.71 -28.59
N LEU A 50 5.17 -7.03 -29.44
CA LEU A 50 3.86 -6.40 -29.42
C LEU A 50 3.14 -6.67 -28.09
N TYR A 51 3.17 -7.89 -27.60
CA TYR A 51 2.57 -8.25 -26.31
C TYR A 51 3.23 -7.50 -25.15
N ILE A 52 4.55 -7.38 -25.15
CA ILE A 52 5.30 -6.58 -24.17
C ILE A 52 4.92 -5.11 -24.25
N SER A 53 4.77 -4.55 -25.46
CA SER A 53 4.29 -3.19 -25.69
C SER A 53 2.86 -2.98 -25.18
N SER A 54 1.99 -3.99 -25.32
CA SER A 54 0.65 -3.97 -24.75
C SER A 54 0.66 -4.06 -23.22
N LEU A 55 1.59 -4.81 -22.60
CA LEU A 55 1.77 -4.84 -21.14
C LEU A 55 2.25 -3.48 -20.62
N VAL A 56 3.36 -3.00 -21.18
CA VAL A 56 3.63 -1.59 -21.53
C VAL A 56 2.52 -0.57 -21.22
N SER A 57 1.65 -0.47 -22.21
CA SER A 57 0.58 0.51 -22.33
C SER A 57 -0.48 0.42 -21.22
N THR A 58 -0.55 -0.70 -20.49
CA THR A 58 -1.45 -0.80 -19.33
C THR A 58 -1.04 0.12 -18.18
N GLY A 59 0.25 0.48 -18.08
CA GLY A 59 0.79 1.28 -16.99
C GLY A 59 0.87 0.57 -15.63
N LYS A 60 0.51 -0.72 -15.54
CA LYS A 60 0.40 -1.47 -14.28
C LYS A 60 1.62 -2.34 -13.94
N VAL A 61 2.55 -2.47 -14.88
CA VAL A 61 3.72 -3.34 -14.79
C VAL A 61 4.94 -2.66 -15.41
N THR A 62 6.12 -3.04 -14.93
CA THR A 62 7.40 -2.71 -15.55
C THR A 62 7.95 -3.95 -16.24
N ILE A 63 8.67 -3.79 -17.33
CA ILE A 63 9.19 -4.92 -18.11
C ILE A 63 10.71 -5.00 -18.00
N PHE A 64 11.21 -6.19 -17.69
CA PHE A 64 12.62 -6.53 -17.88
C PHE A 64 12.87 -6.88 -19.34
N SER A 65 14.00 -6.42 -19.89
CA SER A 65 14.40 -6.60 -21.29
C SER A 65 14.23 -8.06 -21.76
N ARG A 66 13.43 -8.27 -22.81
CA ARG A 66 13.18 -9.61 -23.40
C ARG A 66 14.48 -10.28 -23.81
N LYS A 67 15.34 -9.57 -24.54
CA LYS A 67 16.59 -10.11 -25.09
C LYS A 67 17.55 -10.56 -23.99
N ASP A 68 17.65 -9.78 -22.92
CA ASP A 68 18.48 -10.12 -21.77
C ASP A 68 17.89 -11.32 -21.02
N PHE A 69 16.56 -11.39 -20.93
CA PHE A 69 15.88 -12.53 -20.32
C PHE A 69 16.09 -13.83 -21.09
N ASP A 70 15.91 -13.83 -22.41
CA ASP A 70 16.16 -15.00 -23.26
C ASP A 70 17.64 -15.44 -23.19
N THR A 71 18.57 -14.49 -23.12
CA THR A 71 20.01 -14.76 -22.94
C THR A 71 20.26 -15.47 -21.60
N MET A 72 19.70 -14.94 -20.50
CA MET A 72 19.83 -15.55 -19.17
C MET A 72 19.22 -16.95 -19.12
N LEU A 73 18.05 -17.16 -19.74
CA LEU A 73 17.43 -18.48 -19.82
C LEU A 73 18.34 -19.48 -20.54
N ALA A 74 19.00 -19.06 -21.62
CA ALA A 74 19.96 -19.89 -22.34
C ALA A 74 21.22 -20.21 -21.49
N GLU A 75 21.80 -19.20 -20.82
CA GLU A 75 22.96 -19.36 -19.94
C GLU A 75 22.69 -20.33 -18.77
N MET A 76 21.49 -20.24 -18.19
CA MET A 76 21.04 -21.11 -17.11
C MET A 76 20.57 -22.49 -17.58
N GLN A 77 20.58 -22.74 -18.89
CA GLN A 77 20.02 -23.95 -19.51
C GLN A 77 18.58 -24.21 -19.03
N PHE A 78 17.79 -23.14 -18.93
CA PHE A 78 16.42 -23.19 -18.41
C PHE A 78 15.47 -23.82 -19.44
N GLN A 79 14.72 -24.83 -19.02
CA GLN A 79 13.86 -25.65 -19.88
C GLN A 79 12.39 -25.55 -19.53
N SER A 80 11.53 -26.15 -20.35
CA SER A 80 10.07 -26.12 -20.16
C SER A 80 9.58 -26.73 -18.84
N GLY A 81 10.29 -27.72 -18.29
CA GLY A 81 10.00 -28.32 -16.98
C GLY A 81 10.42 -27.45 -15.79
N ASP A 82 11.27 -26.44 -16.02
CA ASP A 82 11.84 -25.62 -14.96
C ASP A 82 10.91 -24.50 -14.50
N TRP A 83 9.87 -24.19 -15.28
CA TRP A 83 8.85 -23.18 -14.94
C TRP A 83 8.11 -23.47 -13.62
N SER A 84 8.08 -24.74 -13.18
CA SER A 84 7.50 -25.16 -11.90
C SER A 84 8.55 -25.41 -10.80
N SER A 85 9.84 -25.18 -11.05
CA SER A 85 10.89 -25.32 -10.05
C SER A 85 11.09 -24.00 -9.32
N LYS A 86 10.67 -23.96 -8.04
CA LYS A 86 10.86 -22.82 -7.16
C LYS A 86 12.32 -22.38 -7.07
N GLU A 87 13.24 -23.33 -7.04
CA GLU A 87 14.68 -23.05 -6.96
C GLU A 87 15.17 -22.29 -8.19
N LYS A 88 14.78 -22.72 -9.39
CA LYS A 88 15.20 -22.08 -10.64
C LYS A 88 14.49 -20.76 -10.90
N THR A 89 13.20 -20.64 -10.57
CA THR A 89 12.46 -19.36 -10.71
C THR A 89 13.01 -18.30 -9.76
N VAL A 90 13.40 -18.66 -8.53
CA VAL A 90 14.05 -17.75 -7.58
C VAL A 90 15.42 -17.29 -8.08
N GLN A 91 16.18 -18.15 -8.77
CA GLN A 91 17.45 -17.74 -9.39
C GLN A 91 17.22 -16.70 -10.50
N LEU A 92 16.22 -16.90 -11.36
CA LEU A 92 15.85 -15.90 -12.37
C LEU A 92 15.42 -14.57 -11.74
N GLN A 93 14.63 -14.59 -10.67
CA GLN A 93 14.27 -13.37 -9.94
C GLN A 93 15.50 -12.63 -9.41
N LYS A 94 16.47 -13.36 -8.83
CA LYS A 94 17.69 -12.74 -8.31
C LYS A 94 18.55 -12.14 -9.42
N ALA A 95 18.60 -12.78 -10.58
CA ALA A 95 19.38 -12.32 -11.73
C ALA A 95 18.73 -11.11 -12.44
N THR A 96 17.40 -11.10 -12.55
CA THR A 96 16.65 -10.11 -13.36
C THR A 96 16.00 -9.00 -12.53
N GLY A 97 15.78 -9.22 -11.23
CA GLY A 97 14.89 -8.38 -10.41
C GLY A 97 13.40 -8.54 -10.73
N ALA A 98 13.03 -9.39 -11.70
CA ALA A 98 11.64 -9.62 -12.06
C ALA A 98 10.94 -10.48 -11.01
N THR A 99 9.83 -9.98 -10.49
CA THR A 99 9.00 -10.68 -9.48
C THR A 99 7.95 -11.57 -10.14
N VAL A 100 7.69 -11.36 -11.43
CA VAL A 100 6.79 -12.16 -12.25
C VAL A 100 7.52 -12.62 -13.49
N LEU A 101 7.44 -13.92 -13.80
CA LEU A 101 8.03 -14.51 -15.00
C LEU A 101 6.92 -14.91 -15.97
N GLY A 102 7.04 -14.46 -17.21
CA GLY A 102 6.09 -14.67 -18.28
C GLY A 102 6.60 -15.69 -19.30
N ARG A 103 5.72 -16.62 -19.69
CA ARG A 103 5.91 -17.50 -20.85
C ARG A 103 4.68 -17.45 -21.73
N GLY A 104 4.85 -17.69 -23.02
CA GLY A 104 3.73 -17.85 -23.94
C GLY A 104 3.96 -18.96 -24.93
N GLN A 105 2.86 -19.37 -25.58
CA GLN A 105 2.87 -20.39 -26.61
C GLN A 105 1.94 -19.99 -27.75
N ILE A 106 2.38 -20.26 -28.98
CA ILE A 106 1.60 -20.14 -30.20
C ILE A 106 1.47 -21.55 -30.79
N PHE A 107 0.25 -22.02 -30.98
CA PHE A 107 -0.02 -23.38 -31.44
C PHE A 107 -1.30 -23.47 -32.26
N LYS A 108 -1.43 -24.55 -33.04
CA LYS A 108 -2.60 -24.79 -33.90
C LYS A 108 -3.40 -25.99 -33.39
N LEU A 109 -4.73 -25.88 -33.39
CA LEU A 109 -5.66 -26.98 -33.14
C LEU A 109 -6.76 -26.95 -34.21
N GLY A 110 -6.79 -27.99 -35.06
CA GLY A 110 -7.65 -28.01 -36.24
C GLY A 110 -7.26 -26.89 -37.21
N SER A 111 -8.23 -26.03 -37.56
CA SER A 111 -8.03 -24.88 -38.44
C SER A 111 -7.77 -23.55 -37.72
N SER A 112 -7.81 -23.55 -36.38
CA SER A 112 -7.63 -22.33 -35.58
C SER A 112 -6.24 -22.29 -34.96
N PHE A 113 -5.66 -21.10 -34.92
CA PHE A 113 -4.47 -20.82 -34.14
C PHE A 113 -4.86 -20.36 -32.74
N TYR A 114 -3.94 -20.53 -31.80
CA TYR A 114 -4.10 -20.15 -30.41
C TYR A 114 -2.82 -19.49 -29.93
N ILE A 115 -3.01 -18.43 -29.16
CA ILE A 115 -1.95 -17.77 -28.40
C ILE A 115 -2.32 -17.86 -26.93
N SER A 116 -1.34 -18.19 -26.10
CA SER A 116 -1.49 -18.22 -24.65
C SER A 116 -0.31 -17.54 -23.98
N ALA A 117 -0.58 -16.88 -22.87
CA ALA A 117 0.42 -16.28 -22.01
C ALA A 117 0.11 -16.67 -20.56
N THR A 118 1.16 -17.05 -19.82
CA THR A 118 1.09 -17.46 -18.42
C THR A 118 2.10 -16.66 -17.62
N MET A 119 1.65 -16.08 -16.52
CA MET A 119 2.45 -15.34 -15.55
C MET A 119 2.64 -16.16 -14.28
N ILE A 120 3.88 -16.26 -13.83
CA ILE A 120 4.31 -17.12 -12.73
C ILE A 120 4.98 -16.24 -11.68
N ASP A 121 4.61 -16.43 -10.42
CA ASP A 121 5.30 -15.76 -9.31
C ASP A 121 6.69 -16.35 -9.14
N ALA A 122 7.72 -15.50 -9.22
CA ALA A 122 9.09 -15.97 -9.28
C ALA A 122 9.57 -16.60 -7.96
N ASN A 123 8.97 -16.24 -6.82
CA ASN A 123 9.32 -16.77 -5.50
C ASN A 123 8.67 -18.12 -5.20
N THR A 124 7.46 -18.35 -5.71
CA THR A 124 6.63 -19.52 -5.35
C THR A 124 6.49 -20.53 -6.49
N ALA A 125 6.81 -20.13 -7.73
CA ALA A 125 6.53 -20.87 -8.97
C ALA A 125 5.02 -21.16 -9.20
N GLU A 126 4.14 -20.44 -8.51
CA GLU A 126 2.69 -20.54 -8.71
C GLU A 126 2.23 -19.68 -9.90
N ILE A 127 1.20 -20.14 -10.61
CA ILE A 127 0.58 -19.38 -11.69
C ILE A 127 -0.25 -18.25 -11.10
N LEU A 128 0.14 -17.00 -11.37
CA LEU A 128 -0.59 -15.80 -10.97
C LEU A 128 -1.76 -15.50 -11.91
N SER A 129 -1.55 -15.72 -13.21
CA SER A 129 -2.54 -15.46 -14.25
C SER A 129 -2.20 -16.24 -15.51
N ALA A 130 -3.23 -16.60 -16.28
CA ALA A 130 -3.07 -17.11 -17.62
C ALA A 130 -4.19 -16.57 -18.52
N SER A 131 -3.87 -16.25 -19.77
CA SER A 131 -4.86 -15.89 -20.79
C SER A 131 -4.60 -16.69 -22.06
N LYS A 132 -5.68 -17.04 -22.77
CA LYS A 132 -5.64 -17.80 -24.02
C LYS A 132 -6.68 -17.22 -24.98
N LYS A 133 -6.27 -16.96 -26.22
CA LYS A 133 -7.16 -16.49 -27.30
C LYS A 133 -6.96 -17.34 -28.55
N SER A 134 -8.00 -17.43 -29.38
CA SER A 134 -7.95 -18.09 -30.69
C SER A 134 -8.03 -17.05 -31.80
N PHE A 135 -7.33 -17.30 -32.91
CA PHE A 135 -7.32 -16.42 -34.08
C PHE A 135 -7.28 -17.22 -35.38
N LYS A 136 -7.66 -16.57 -36.50
CA LYS A 136 -7.64 -17.17 -37.84
C LYS A 136 -6.47 -16.71 -38.70
N SER A 137 -6.08 -15.44 -38.57
CA SER A 137 -4.91 -14.85 -39.24
C SER A 137 -4.01 -14.13 -38.24
N ILE A 138 -2.73 -14.01 -38.57
CA ILE A 138 -1.76 -13.24 -37.78
C ILE A 138 -2.17 -11.77 -37.66
N ASP A 139 -2.91 -11.24 -38.64
CA ASP A 139 -3.39 -9.86 -38.65
C ASP A 139 -4.38 -9.55 -37.50
N GLU A 140 -5.07 -10.57 -36.99
CA GLU A 140 -6.01 -10.44 -35.86
C GLU A 140 -5.29 -10.42 -34.51
N VAL A 141 -4.00 -10.75 -34.46
CA VAL A 141 -3.29 -11.01 -33.20
C VAL A 141 -3.14 -9.74 -32.36
N VAL A 142 -2.95 -8.58 -32.99
CA VAL A 142 -2.65 -7.32 -32.27
C VAL A 142 -3.75 -6.96 -31.27
N GLU A 143 -5.02 -6.94 -31.69
CA GLU A 143 -6.14 -6.62 -30.80
C GLU A 143 -6.31 -7.66 -29.67
N LEU A 144 -5.97 -8.92 -29.96
CA LEU A 144 -6.00 -9.99 -28.96
C LEU A 144 -4.89 -9.81 -27.92
N LEU A 145 -3.70 -9.36 -28.31
CA LEU A 145 -2.59 -9.07 -27.40
C LEU A 145 -2.95 -7.95 -26.42
N ASP A 146 -3.60 -6.89 -26.90
CA ASP A 146 -4.07 -5.80 -26.03
C ASP A 146 -5.07 -6.30 -24.99
N ALA A 147 -6.05 -7.11 -25.42
CA ALA A 147 -7.01 -7.72 -24.52
C ALA A 147 -6.33 -8.64 -23.48
N MET A 148 -5.39 -9.49 -23.93
CA MET A 148 -4.62 -10.39 -23.06
C MET A 148 -3.77 -9.62 -22.04
N ALA A 149 -3.06 -8.59 -22.49
CA ALA A 149 -2.23 -7.75 -21.63
C ALA A 149 -3.08 -7.07 -20.56
N LYS A 150 -4.25 -6.52 -20.91
CA LYS A 150 -5.18 -5.91 -19.93
C LYS A 150 -5.69 -6.91 -18.89
N GLU A 151 -6.09 -8.11 -19.31
CA GLU A 151 -6.53 -9.19 -18.43
C GLU A 151 -5.42 -9.60 -17.45
N ILE A 152 -4.22 -9.82 -17.98
CA ILE A 152 -3.06 -10.29 -17.22
C ILE A 152 -2.56 -9.20 -16.28
N SER A 153 -2.26 -8.00 -16.77
CA SER A 153 -1.82 -6.87 -15.94
C SER A 153 -2.80 -6.57 -14.82
N THR A 154 -4.11 -6.62 -15.09
CA THR A 154 -5.12 -6.43 -14.02
C THR A 154 -5.09 -7.54 -12.98
N SER A 155 -4.84 -8.78 -13.38
CA SER A 155 -4.80 -9.91 -12.46
C SER A 155 -3.54 -9.92 -11.61
N ILE A 156 -2.38 -9.70 -12.23
CA ILE A 156 -1.09 -9.76 -11.52
C ILE A 156 -0.84 -8.52 -10.65
N SER A 157 -1.43 -7.37 -10.96
CA SER A 157 -1.31 -6.15 -10.14
C SER A 157 -2.29 -6.10 -8.96
N LYS A 158 -3.14 -7.12 -8.77
CA LYS A 158 -3.98 -7.20 -7.56
C LYS A 158 -3.10 -7.32 -6.31
N VAL A 159 -3.27 -6.39 -5.38
CA VAL A 159 -2.68 -6.48 -4.05
C VAL A 159 -3.58 -7.37 -3.21
N VAL A 160 -3.08 -8.53 -2.79
CA VAL A 160 -3.80 -9.39 -1.86
C VAL A 160 -3.58 -8.87 -0.44
N MET A 161 -4.63 -8.31 0.14
CA MET A 161 -4.60 -7.80 1.52
C MET A 161 -4.63 -8.96 2.51
N LYS A 162 -3.56 -9.10 3.31
CA LYS A 162 -3.42 -10.13 4.35
C LYS A 162 -4.46 -10.04 5.44
N TYR A 163 -4.89 -8.84 5.80
CA TYR A 163 -5.87 -8.61 6.87
C TYR A 163 -7.10 -7.88 6.33
N LYS A 164 -8.25 -8.13 6.97
CA LYS A 164 -9.51 -7.45 6.74
C LYS A 164 -9.89 -6.63 7.97
N ILE A 165 -10.80 -5.67 7.79
CA ILE A 165 -11.36 -4.91 8.92
C ILE A 165 -11.98 -5.88 9.94
N GLY A 166 -11.55 -5.74 11.19
CA GLY A 166 -11.96 -6.57 12.32
C GLY A 166 -11.03 -7.75 12.61
N ASP A 167 -10.04 -8.04 11.76
CA ASP A 167 -9.02 -9.06 12.06
C ASP A 167 -8.08 -8.60 13.17
N THR A 168 -7.38 -9.54 13.80
CA THR A 168 -6.28 -9.20 14.71
C THR A 168 -5.01 -8.97 13.89
N GLY A 169 -4.49 -7.75 13.94
CA GLY A 169 -3.25 -7.35 13.27
C GLY A 169 -1.99 -7.85 14.01
N PRO A 170 -0.80 -7.62 13.42
CA PRO A 170 0.47 -8.13 13.94
C PRO A 170 0.84 -7.53 15.30
N GLY A 171 0.35 -6.33 15.65
CA GLY A 171 0.54 -5.75 16.98
C GLY A 171 -0.40 -6.30 18.05
N GLY A 172 -1.33 -7.19 17.66
CA GLY A 172 -2.38 -7.74 18.52
C GLY A 172 -3.64 -6.86 18.61
N GLY A 173 -3.67 -5.73 17.88
CA GLY A 173 -4.82 -4.84 17.80
C GLY A 173 -5.88 -5.34 16.82
N LEU A 174 -7.04 -4.68 16.78
CA LEU A 174 -8.06 -4.89 15.75
C LEU A 174 -7.79 -3.98 14.56
N VAL A 175 -7.67 -4.56 13.37
CA VAL A 175 -7.55 -3.81 12.12
C VAL A 175 -8.84 -3.02 11.88
N PHE A 176 -8.74 -1.70 11.74
CA PHE A 176 -9.90 -0.83 11.51
C PHE A 176 -9.81 -0.05 10.19
N TYR A 177 -8.66 -0.07 9.53
CA TYR A 177 -8.48 0.53 8.22
C TYR A 177 -7.59 -0.35 7.34
N VAL A 178 -7.97 -0.45 6.06
CA VAL A 178 -7.27 -1.23 5.04
C VAL A 178 -7.24 -0.39 3.75
N SER A 179 -6.08 -0.25 3.14
CA SER A 179 -5.89 0.41 1.84
C SER A 179 -5.00 -0.44 0.94
N GLU A 180 -5.53 -0.91 -0.19
CA GLU A 180 -4.77 -1.63 -1.22
C GLU A 180 -3.68 -0.76 -1.82
N GLU A 181 -4.01 0.49 -2.13
CA GLU A 181 -3.06 1.48 -2.64
C GLU A 181 -2.03 1.87 -1.57
N GLY A 182 -2.37 1.74 -0.30
CA GLY A 182 -1.61 2.24 0.83
C GLY A 182 -1.81 3.74 1.06
N PHE A 183 -1.25 4.25 2.14
CA PHE A 183 -1.31 5.66 2.55
C PHE A 183 -0.03 6.04 3.29
N GLU A 184 0.28 7.33 3.31
CA GLU A 184 1.46 7.85 3.99
C GLU A 184 1.20 8.00 5.49
N VAL A 185 2.18 7.64 6.31
CA VAL A 185 2.20 7.81 7.76
C VAL A 185 3.44 8.62 8.12
N PHE A 186 3.21 9.77 8.74
CA PHE A 186 4.25 10.73 9.09
C PHE A 186 4.73 10.46 10.53
N ASP A 187 6.03 10.38 10.76
CA ASP A 187 6.57 10.08 12.10
C ASP A 187 6.77 11.30 13.00
N GLY A 188 6.60 12.51 12.45
CA GLY A 188 6.81 13.78 13.14
C GLY A 188 8.27 14.24 13.25
N LYS A 189 9.23 13.44 12.73
CA LYS A 189 10.68 13.70 12.66
C LYS A 189 11.16 13.96 11.23
N GLY A 190 10.25 14.04 10.26
CA GLY A 190 10.54 14.18 8.83
C GLY A 190 10.54 12.85 8.07
N GLY A 191 10.33 11.72 8.75
CA GLY A 191 10.16 10.42 8.14
C GLY A 191 8.73 10.19 7.65
N VAL A 192 8.61 9.52 6.51
CA VAL A 192 7.35 9.10 5.90
C VAL A 192 7.44 7.61 5.60
N GLN A 193 6.43 6.86 6.02
CA GLN A 193 6.29 5.44 5.72
C GLN A 193 4.99 5.19 4.98
N ARG A 194 5.02 4.38 3.91
CA ARG A 194 3.79 3.89 3.27
C ARG A 194 3.27 2.67 4.04
N CYS A 195 2.04 2.76 4.54
CA CYS A 195 1.36 1.68 5.25
C CYS A 195 0.08 1.29 4.51
N ASN A 196 -0.46 0.12 4.83
CA ASN A 196 -1.70 -0.38 4.25
C ASN A 196 -2.80 -0.55 5.31
N TYR A 197 -2.41 -0.59 6.59
CA TYR A 197 -3.31 -0.89 7.68
C TYR A 197 -3.17 0.09 8.84
N LEU A 198 -4.29 0.28 9.54
CA LEU A 198 -4.29 0.74 10.93
C LEU A 198 -4.96 -0.32 11.80
N GLU A 199 -4.33 -0.62 12.95
CA GLU A 199 -4.91 -1.41 14.02
C GLU A 199 -5.07 -0.58 15.30
N VAL A 200 -6.07 -0.92 16.11
CA VAL A 200 -6.36 -0.28 17.41
C VAL A 200 -6.22 -1.29 18.54
N THR A 201 -5.74 -0.83 19.69
CA THR A 201 -5.87 -1.55 20.97
C THR A 201 -7.30 -2.04 21.25
N LYS A 202 -7.44 -3.33 21.58
CA LYS A 202 -8.73 -3.97 21.89
C LYS A 202 -9.36 -3.39 23.17
N GLU A 203 -8.53 -3.18 24.18
CA GLU A 203 -8.91 -2.55 25.44
C GLU A 203 -8.56 -1.07 25.45
N GLN A 204 -9.35 -0.28 26.19
CA GLN A 204 -9.03 1.11 26.47
C GLN A 204 -7.78 1.18 27.36
N LEU A 205 -6.85 2.07 27.05
CA LEU A 205 -5.60 2.17 27.81
C LEU A 205 -5.76 2.98 29.10
N ALA A 206 -6.46 4.12 29.02
CA ALA A 206 -6.74 5.00 30.16
C ALA A 206 -7.84 6.01 29.79
N CYS A 207 -8.32 6.78 30.77
CA CYS A 207 -8.94 8.08 30.49
C CYS A 207 -8.14 9.15 31.22
N VAL A 208 -7.61 10.10 30.45
CA VAL A 208 -6.61 11.08 30.88
C VAL A 208 -6.85 12.42 30.21
N ARG A 209 -6.14 13.45 30.67
CA ARG A 209 -6.12 14.76 29.99
C ARG A 209 -5.44 14.67 28.63
N TRP A 210 -5.83 15.53 27.70
CA TRP A 210 -5.20 15.56 26.39
C TRP A 210 -3.74 16.02 26.49
N SER A 211 -3.51 17.10 27.23
CA SER A 211 -2.21 17.68 27.57
C SER A 211 -2.02 17.81 29.09
N PRO A 212 -0.77 17.87 29.57
CA PRO A 212 -0.48 18.04 30.99
C PRO A 212 -0.65 19.48 31.49
N THR A 213 -0.87 20.47 30.61
CA THR A 213 -0.98 21.90 30.95
C THR A 213 -2.16 22.55 30.25
N ASP A 214 -2.79 23.54 30.88
CA ASP A 214 -4.03 24.18 30.40
C ASP A 214 -3.88 25.11 29.18
N SER A 215 -2.65 25.32 28.69
CA SER A 215 -2.38 26.09 27.47
C SER A 215 -1.27 25.42 26.68
N ASN A 216 -1.48 25.06 25.43
CA ASN A 216 -0.39 24.68 24.55
C ASN A 216 -0.66 25.04 23.09
N SER A 217 0.41 25.41 22.39
CA SER A 217 0.36 25.77 20.97
C SER A 217 0.77 24.57 20.10
N VAL A 218 0.34 23.36 20.43
CA VAL A 218 0.75 22.17 19.67
C VAL A 218 0.03 22.16 18.33
N GLN A 219 0.79 22.42 17.25
CA GLN A 219 0.25 22.33 15.89
C GLN A 219 0.19 20.87 15.42
N GLY A 220 -0.99 20.46 14.97
CA GLY A 220 -1.24 19.12 14.43
C GLY A 220 -2.11 19.17 13.18
N ALA A 221 -2.27 18.01 12.53
CA ALA A 221 -3.14 17.83 11.38
C ALA A 221 -4.29 16.88 11.70
N THR A 222 -5.37 16.91 10.92
CA THR A 222 -6.55 16.06 11.14
C THR A 222 -6.54 14.78 10.31
N GLY A 223 -5.82 14.79 9.18
CA GLY A 223 -5.88 13.77 8.13
C GLY A 223 -5.43 12.37 8.53
N LEU A 224 -5.77 11.40 7.69
CA LEU A 224 -5.20 10.05 7.71
C LEU A 224 -3.67 10.11 7.63
N GLY A 225 -2.98 9.33 8.47
CA GLY A 225 -1.52 9.25 8.49
C GLY A 225 -0.83 10.20 9.48
N TYR A 226 -1.56 11.14 10.06
CA TYR A 226 -0.99 12.18 10.93
C TYR A 226 -1.00 11.84 12.42
N GLY A 227 -1.69 10.79 12.86
CA GLY A 227 -1.80 10.48 14.29
C GLY A 227 -0.44 10.28 14.96
N LYS A 228 0.48 9.61 14.27
CA LYS A 228 1.84 9.34 14.76
C LYS A 228 2.65 10.64 14.87
N ALA A 229 2.65 11.48 13.84
CA ALA A 229 3.33 12.76 13.85
C ALA A 229 2.79 13.71 14.93
N ASN A 230 1.47 13.80 15.08
CA ASN A 230 0.84 14.62 16.12
C ASN A 230 1.24 14.11 17.50
N THR A 231 1.14 12.79 17.73
CA THR A 231 1.54 12.17 19.00
C THR A 231 2.99 12.47 19.34
N TYR A 232 3.90 12.36 18.36
CA TYR A 232 5.30 12.71 18.56
C TYR A 232 5.49 14.19 18.93
N LYS A 233 4.80 15.12 18.25
CA LYS A 233 4.86 16.55 18.57
C LYS A 233 4.36 16.84 19.97
N ILE A 234 3.23 16.26 20.38
CA ILE A 234 2.68 16.41 21.74
C ILE A 234 3.69 15.89 22.77
N VAL A 235 4.19 14.66 22.60
CA VAL A 235 5.18 14.07 23.53
C VAL A 235 6.46 14.90 23.59
N SER A 236 6.91 15.45 22.47
CA SER A 236 8.13 16.28 22.41
C SER A 236 7.94 17.65 23.05
N CYS A 237 6.77 18.26 22.85
CA CYS A 237 6.40 19.55 23.44
C CYS A 237 6.41 19.50 24.97
N PHE A 238 6.01 18.37 25.55
CA PHE A 238 5.89 18.21 27.00
C PHE A 238 7.06 17.48 27.66
N SER A 239 8.23 17.38 27.03
CA SER A 239 9.41 16.57 27.43
C SER A 239 9.97 16.72 28.88
N ASN A 240 9.37 17.55 29.74
CA ASN A 240 9.74 17.73 31.15
C ASN A 240 8.96 16.80 32.10
N ALA A 241 9.46 16.61 33.33
CA ALA A 241 9.09 15.59 34.33
C ALA A 241 7.60 15.48 34.75
N ASN A 242 6.68 16.30 34.22
CA ASN A 242 5.23 16.25 34.47
C ASN A 242 4.44 15.51 33.35
N MET A 243 5.11 14.72 32.48
CA MET A 243 4.49 13.93 31.39
C MET A 243 3.56 12.79 31.83
N GLY A 244 3.54 12.45 33.12
CA GLY A 244 2.75 11.34 33.62
C GLY A 244 1.27 11.57 33.35
N ASN A 245 0.73 10.87 32.35
CA ASN A 245 -0.70 10.76 32.04
C ASN A 245 -1.30 11.84 31.13
N CYS A 246 -0.64 12.22 30.04
CA CYS A 246 -1.34 12.85 28.90
C CYS A 246 -1.68 11.83 27.80
N ALA A 247 -2.71 12.11 27.01
CA ALA A 247 -3.29 11.17 26.06
C ALA A 247 -2.27 10.61 25.04
N ALA A 248 -1.45 11.48 24.46
CA ALA A 248 -0.41 11.10 23.52
C ALA A 248 0.69 10.26 24.18
N TYR A 249 1.10 10.61 25.40
CA TYR A 249 2.17 9.90 26.11
C TYR A 249 1.76 8.48 26.52
N VAL A 250 0.51 8.28 26.96
CA VAL A 250 -0.04 6.95 27.24
C VAL A 250 0.06 6.05 26.01
N CYS A 251 -0.34 6.55 24.84
CA CYS A 251 -0.25 5.80 23.59
C CYS A 251 1.20 5.56 23.16
N TYR A 252 2.06 6.58 23.27
CA TYR A 252 3.47 6.49 22.89
C TYR A 252 4.27 5.50 23.75
N LYS A 253 4.01 5.44 25.06
CA LYS A 253 4.69 4.50 25.97
C LYS A 253 4.13 3.09 25.92
N TYR A 254 2.92 2.90 25.41
CA TYR A 254 2.30 1.59 25.33
C TYR A 254 3.16 0.63 24.49
N SER A 255 3.36 -0.55 25.05
CA SER A 255 4.07 -1.67 24.43
C SER A 255 3.43 -2.98 24.89
N ASN A 256 3.70 -4.06 24.16
CA ASN A 256 3.24 -5.39 24.51
C ASN A 256 4.22 -6.43 23.97
N ALA A 257 3.90 -7.72 24.10
CA ALA A 257 4.78 -8.80 23.63
C ALA A 257 5.15 -8.71 22.13
N ASN A 258 4.34 -8.03 21.31
CA ASN A 258 4.50 -7.93 19.86
C ASN A 258 5.05 -6.58 19.39
N THR A 259 5.14 -5.58 20.27
CA THR A 259 5.40 -4.19 19.88
C THR A 259 6.18 -3.41 20.93
N SER A 260 6.98 -2.45 20.48
CA SER A 260 7.79 -1.58 21.34
C SER A 260 7.14 -0.21 21.54
N ALA A 261 7.58 0.50 22.59
CA ALA A 261 7.19 1.88 22.81
C ALA A 261 7.54 2.76 21.59
N GLY A 262 6.63 3.66 21.22
CA GLY A 262 6.74 4.53 20.05
C GLY A 262 6.17 3.96 18.75
N GLU A 263 5.77 2.68 18.72
CA GLU A 263 5.03 2.12 17.59
C GLU A 263 3.54 2.47 17.62
N TRP A 264 2.98 2.58 18.83
CA TRP A 264 1.61 2.97 19.06
C TRP A 264 1.50 4.48 19.27
N PHE A 265 0.39 5.07 18.82
CA PHE A 265 0.16 6.50 18.85
C PHE A 265 -1.33 6.83 19.04
N LEU A 266 -1.62 8.07 19.41
CA LEU A 266 -2.98 8.57 19.53
C LEU A 266 -3.50 8.92 18.11
N PRO A 267 -4.67 8.42 17.68
CA PRO A 267 -5.14 8.59 16.31
C PRO A 267 -5.40 10.06 15.98
N SER A 268 -5.19 10.48 14.72
CA SER A 268 -5.69 11.78 14.24
C SER A 268 -7.22 11.81 14.24
N LYS A 269 -7.81 12.98 13.99
CA LYS A 269 -9.27 13.15 13.99
C LYS A 269 -9.93 12.24 12.97
N ASP A 270 -9.35 12.14 11.77
CA ASP A 270 -9.91 11.34 10.69
C ASP A 270 -9.66 9.84 10.94
N GLU A 271 -8.52 9.46 11.54
CA GLU A 271 -8.24 8.09 11.97
C GLU A 271 -9.19 7.63 13.08
N LEU A 272 -9.51 8.51 14.03
CA LEU A 272 -10.48 8.25 15.10
C LEU A 272 -11.88 8.00 14.53
N ASN A 273 -12.28 8.79 13.53
CA ASN A 273 -13.54 8.61 12.82
C ASN A 273 -13.60 7.30 12.03
N LEU A 274 -12.52 6.91 11.37
CA LEU A 274 -12.42 5.60 10.70
C LEU A 274 -12.55 4.46 11.72
N MET A 275 -11.88 4.59 12.87
CA MET A 275 -11.96 3.63 13.97
C MET A 275 -13.40 3.48 14.48
N TYR A 276 -14.10 4.59 14.74
CA TYR A 276 -15.50 4.60 15.15
C TYR A 276 -16.40 3.88 14.13
N LYS A 277 -16.31 4.27 12.86
CA LYS A 277 -17.17 3.72 11.78
C LYS A 277 -16.98 2.22 11.56
N ASN A 278 -15.73 1.75 11.63
CA ASN A 278 -15.39 0.40 11.18
C ASN A 278 -15.37 -0.63 12.31
N VAL A 279 -14.92 -0.24 13.51
CA VAL A 279 -14.79 -1.16 14.65
C VAL A 279 -15.31 -0.59 15.97
N GLY A 280 -15.82 0.65 15.99
CA GLY A 280 -16.22 1.35 17.21
C GLY A 280 -17.21 0.57 18.08
N SER A 281 -18.20 -0.08 17.47
CA SER A 281 -19.17 -0.93 18.17
C SER A 281 -18.52 -2.14 18.86
N LYS A 282 -17.48 -2.75 18.26
CA LYS A 282 -16.75 -3.89 18.82
C LYS A 282 -15.90 -3.48 20.02
N ILE A 283 -15.21 -2.35 19.92
CA ILE A 283 -14.30 -1.89 20.98
C ILE A 283 -15.03 -1.12 22.09
N ARG A 284 -16.28 -0.69 21.89
CA ARG A 284 -17.07 -0.02 22.92
C ARG A 284 -17.33 -0.90 24.14
N ALA A 285 -17.44 -2.22 23.98
CA ALA A 285 -17.65 -3.15 25.09
C ALA A 285 -16.51 -3.14 26.12
N GLY A 286 -15.29 -2.79 25.71
CA GLY A 286 -14.10 -2.66 26.57
C GLY A 286 -13.73 -1.22 26.92
N ALA A 287 -14.66 -0.26 26.81
CA ALA A 287 -14.44 1.15 27.15
C ALA A 287 -15.20 1.53 28.43
N SER A 288 -14.58 2.32 29.30
CA SER A 288 -15.22 2.85 30.51
C SER A 288 -15.92 4.19 30.28
N GLY A 289 -15.71 4.83 29.13
CA GLY A 289 -16.35 6.08 28.74
C GLY A 289 -16.61 6.15 27.24
N ASP A 290 -17.58 6.99 26.84
CA ASP A 290 -17.95 7.11 25.42
C ASP A 290 -17.01 8.05 24.64
N TYR A 291 -16.46 9.09 25.27
CA TYR A 291 -15.60 10.07 24.58
C TYR A 291 -14.16 9.59 24.49
N HIS A 292 -13.61 9.62 23.28
CA HIS A 292 -12.25 9.23 22.98
C HIS A 292 -11.47 10.39 22.39
N TRP A 293 -10.24 10.59 22.85
CA TRP A 293 -9.35 11.63 22.37
C TRP A 293 -8.79 11.32 20.98
N SER A 294 -8.66 12.37 20.18
CA SER A 294 -7.79 12.44 19.01
C SER A 294 -6.46 13.10 19.37
N SER A 295 -5.40 12.92 18.59
CA SER A 295 -4.16 13.70 18.64
C SER A 295 -4.24 15.03 17.88
N SER A 296 -5.35 15.29 17.18
CA SER A 296 -5.53 16.52 16.43
C SER A 296 -6.03 17.66 17.35
N PRO A 297 -5.35 18.82 17.37
CA PRO A 297 -5.86 20.01 18.04
C PRO A 297 -7.09 20.56 17.30
N ASP A 298 -7.97 21.27 18.01
CA ASP A 298 -9.13 21.98 17.45
C ASP A 298 -8.97 23.50 17.52
N SER A 299 -8.63 24.02 18.70
CA SER A 299 -8.40 25.45 18.96
C SER A 299 -7.16 25.66 19.85
N SER A 300 -6.98 26.83 20.46
CA SER A 300 -5.83 27.09 21.36
C SER A 300 -5.83 26.23 22.62
N ASP A 301 -7.01 25.82 23.08
CA ASP A 301 -7.20 25.13 24.36
C ASP A 301 -8.11 23.89 24.22
N ASP A 302 -8.48 23.55 22.98
CA ASP A 302 -9.37 22.43 22.65
C ASP A 302 -8.67 21.40 21.76
N ALA A 303 -9.02 20.14 21.98
CA ALA A 303 -8.66 19.03 21.11
C ALA A 303 -9.90 18.26 20.64
N TRP A 304 -9.77 17.57 19.53
CA TRP A 304 -10.87 16.78 18.99
C TRP A 304 -11.14 15.54 19.84
N VAL A 305 -12.43 15.31 20.13
CA VAL A 305 -12.95 14.05 20.67
C VAL A 305 -13.98 13.45 19.74
N GLN A 306 -14.15 12.13 19.85
CA GLN A 306 -15.31 11.46 19.29
C GLN A 306 -16.03 10.64 20.34
N ARG A 307 -17.35 10.80 20.38
CA ARG A 307 -18.24 10.00 21.22
C ARG A 307 -18.64 8.72 20.52
N PHE A 308 -18.35 7.58 21.12
CA PHE A 308 -18.55 6.26 20.51
C PHE A 308 -19.98 5.72 20.64
N SER A 309 -20.85 6.39 21.42
CA SER A 309 -22.26 6.03 21.52
C SER A 309 -23.11 6.53 20.34
N ASP A 310 -22.75 7.67 19.74
CA ASP A 310 -23.53 8.32 18.66
C ASP A 310 -22.68 8.85 17.49
N GLY A 311 -21.35 8.77 17.60
CA GLY A 311 -20.41 9.23 16.58
C GLY A 311 -20.13 10.73 16.59
N ASN A 312 -20.65 11.47 17.57
CA ASN A 312 -20.47 12.92 17.67
C ASN A 312 -18.98 13.26 17.74
N LEU A 313 -18.53 14.09 16.78
CA LEU A 313 -17.14 14.55 16.66
C LEU A 313 -17.11 16.05 16.95
N SER A 314 -16.45 16.46 18.04
CA SER A 314 -16.46 17.84 18.51
C SER A 314 -15.12 18.22 19.16
N GLY A 315 -14.83 19.52 19.23
CA GLY A 315 -13.79 20.06 20.11
C GLY A 315 -14.24 20.06 21.57
N THR A 316 -13.29 19.92 22.48
CA THR A 316 -13.52 20.06 23.92
C THR A 316 -12.20 20.42 24.61
N TYR A 317 -12.31 21.05 25.79
CA TYR A 317 -11.15 21.53 26.50
C TYR A 317 -10.18 20.41 26.87
N GLU A 318 -8.89 20.64 26.61
CA GLU A 318 -7.82 19.66 26.81
C GLU A 318 -7.63 19.22 28.27
N TYR A 319 -8.09 20.03 29.23
CA TYR A 319 -8.02 19.73 30.66
C TYR A 319 -9.08 18.71 31.12
N TYR A 320 -10.07 18.39 30.28
CA TYR A 320 -11.02 17.32 30.58
C TYR A 320 -10.38 15.94 30.46
N THR A 321 -11.01 14.97 31.10
CA THR A 321 -10.57 13.57 31.07
C THR A 321 -11.43 12.78 30.09
N HIS A 322 -10.82 12.31 29.01
CA HIS A 322 -11.45 11.42 28.05
C HIS A 322 -10.56 10.21 27.74
N CYS A 323 -11.15 9.21 27.13
CA CYS A 323 -10.55 7.90 27.02
C CYS A 323 -9.60 7.81 25.82
N VAL A 324 -8.58 6.96 25.94
CA VAL A 324 -7.55 6.81 24.93
C VAL A 324 -7.44 5.36 24.48
N ARG A 325 -7.37 5.21 23.16
CA ARG A 325 -7.05 3.97 22.48
C ARG A 325 -5.90 4.26 21.54
N ALA A 326 -4.82 3.51 21.72
CA ALA A 326 -3.69 3.66 20.84
C ALA A 326 -3.96 2.92 19.52
N VAL A 327 -3.47 3.50 18.43
CA VAL A 327 -3.47 2.94 17.09
C VAL A 327 -2.04 2.72 16.61
N ARG A 328 -1.85 1.80 15.67
CA ARG A 328 -0.57 1.49 15.05
C ARG A 328 -0.77 1.29 13.56
N ALA A 329 0.15 1.83 12.75
CA ALA A 329 0.18 1.63 11.32
C ALA A 329 1.19 0.55 10.93
N PHE A 330 0.86 -0.23 9.90
CA PHE A 330 1.77 -1.25 9.36
C PHE A 330 1.50 -1.52 7.86
N SER A 331 2.50 -2.05 7.17
CA SER A 331 2.45 -2.42 5.75
C SER A 331 1.92 -3.85 5.58
N ASN A 332 1.45 -4.17 4.38
CA ASN A 332 0.96 -5.51 4.00
C ASN A 332 2.03 -6.60 4.03
#